data_AF-A0A3D3S0T9-F1
#
_entry.id   AF-A0A3D3S0T9-F1
#
_cell.length_a   1.000
_cell.length_b   1.000
_cell.length_c   1.000
_cell.angle_alpha   90.00
_cell.angle_beta   90.00
_cell.angle_gamma   90.00
#
_symmetry.space_group_name_H-M   'P 1'
#
loop_
_entity.id
_entity.type
_entity.pdbx_description
1 polymer ?
#
loop_
_entity_poly.entity_id
_entity_poly.type
_entity_poly.pdbx_seq_one_letter_code
_entity_poly.pdbx_strand_id
1 'polypeptide(L)'
;TTAVRASETGHLVISTLHAPNCYDAISRLVSYFPPEEQDTQRKAIAANLRGVISQRLLPRADGSARVAAFEVMVVTPTIADM
;
A
#
# COMPACT_ATOMS: atom_id res chain seq x y z
N THR A 1 -5.68 11.73 3.63
CA THR A 1 -5.99 12.09 2.21
C THR A 1 -4.93 12.95 1.55
N THR A 2 -4.12 13.72 2.29
CA THR A 2 -3.02 14.56 1.74
C THR A 2 -2.04 13.77 0.85
N ALA A 3 -1.65 12.56 1.27
CA ALA A 3 -0.75 11.71 0.50
C ALA A 3 -1.30 11.33 -0.90
N VAL A 4 -2.59 10.97 -0.98
CA VAL A 4 -3.25 10.60 -2.25
C VAL A 4 -3.31 11.82 -3.17
N ARG A 5 -3.76 12.97 -2.67
CA ARG A 5 -3.82 14.22 -3.46
C ARG A 5 -2.43 14.70 -3.94
N ALA A 6 -1.41 14.57 -3.10
CA ALA A 6 -0.04 14.91 -3.50
C ALA A 6 0.46 13.99 -4.63
N SER A 7 0.12 12.69 -4.59
CA SER A 7 0.49 11.76 -5.66
C SER A 7 -0.21 12.06 -6.99
N GLU A 8 -1.46 12.52 -6.96
CA GLU A 8 -2.22 12.93 -8.16
C GLU A 8 -1.59 14.13 -8.90
N THR A 9 -0.85 14.98 -8.19
CA THR A 9 -0.19 16.17 -8.76
C THR A 9 1.23 15.89 -9.27
N GLY A 10 1.63 14.62 -9.32
CA GLY A 10 2.93 14.19 -9.87
C GLY A 10 4.07 14.13 -8.86
N HIS A 11 3.81 14.32 -7.56
CA HIS A 11 4.83 14.16 -6.53
C HIS A 11 5.04 12.69 -6.19
N LEU A 12 6.30 12.30 -5.98
CA LEU A 12 6.59 11.02 -5.33
C LEU A 12 6.24 11.13 -3.84
N VAL A 13 5.28 10.32 -3.40
CA VAL A 13 4.84 10.28 -2.01
C VAL A 13 5.20 8.93 -1.40
N ILE A 14 5.84 8.96 -0.24
CA ILE A 14 6.13 7.78 0.57
C ILE A 14 5.35 7.93 1.87
N SER A 15 4.63 6.88 2.25
CA SER A 15 3.82 6.86 3.47
C SER A 15 3.83 5.47 4.09
N THR A 16 3.36 5.37 5.33
CA THR A 16 3.32 4.13 6.10
C THR A 16 1.92 3.86 6.61
N LEU A 17 1.50 2.59 6.61
CA LEU A 17 0.22 2.16 7.14
C LEU A 17 0.41 0.89 7.99
N HIS A 18 -0.38 0.77 9.05
CA HIS A 18 -0.44 -0.47 9.81
C HIS A 18 -1.34 -1.48 9.09
N ALA A 19 -0.73 -2.40 8.34
CA ALA A 19 -1.43 -3.49 7.66
C ALA A 19 -0.57 -4.75 7.64
N PRO A 20 -1.17 -5.95 7.67
CA PRO A 20 -0.42 -7.20 7.77
C PRO A 20 0.20 -7.70 6.45
N ASN A 21 -0.32 -7.27 5.30
CA ASN A 21 0.12 -7.63 3.94
C ASN A 21 -0.21 -6.50 2.94
N CYS A 22 0.17 -6.67 1.67
CA CYS A 22 -0.04 -5.65 0.64
C CYS A 22 -1.53 -5.44 0.29
N TYR A 23 -2.33 -6.51 0.26
CA TYR A 23 -3.77 -6.43 -0.04
C TYR A 23 -4.53 -5.64 1.02
N ASP A 24 -4.38 -6.00 2.29
CA ASP A 24 -5.05 -5.35 3.41
C ASP A 24 -4.66 -3.88 3.53
N ALA A 25 -3.44 -3.51 3.13
CA ALA A 25 -3.00 -2.12 3.10
C ALA A 25 -3.84 -1.29 2.11
N ILE A 26 -4.11 -1.83 0.91
CA ILE A 26 -4.92 -1.16 -0.12
C ILE A 26 -6.39 -1.11 0.31
N SER A 27 -6.95 -2.23 0.78
CA SER A 27 -8.32 -2.27 1.28
C SER A 27 -8.55 -1.28 2.41
N ARG A 28 -7.60 -1.18 3.35
CA ARG A 28 -7.65 -0.21 4.44
C ARG A 28 -7.51 1.23 3.92
N LEU A 29 -6.65 1.47 2.93
CA LEU A 29 -6.50 2.80 2.31
C LEU A 29 -7.83 3.28 1.71
N VAL A 30 -8.54 2.41 0.98
CA VAL A 30 -9.86 2.71 0.40
C VAL A 30 -10.92 2.93 1.49
N SER A 31 -10.87 2.13 2.57
CA SER A 31 -11.85 2.26 3.67
C SER A 31 -11.80 3.58 4.46
N TYR A 32 -10.75 4.40 4.29
CA TYR A 32 -10.70 5.75 4.88
C TYR A 32 -11.66 6.74 4.23
N PHE A 33 -12.23 6.39 3.08
CA PHE A 33 -13.17 7.24 2.36
C PHE A 33 -14.63 6.82 2.63
N PRO A 34 -15.57 7.78 2.63
CA PRO A 34 -17.00 7.49 2.72
C PRO A 34 -17.45 6.46 1.66
N PRO A 35 -18.40 5.56 1.96
CA PRO A 35 -18.80 4.48 1.05
C PRO A 35 -19.14 4.95 -0.38
N GLU A 36 -19.79 6.10 -0.49
CA GLU A 36 -20.18 6.73 -1.76
C GLU A 36 -18.98 7.21 -2.60
N GLU A 37 -17.84 7.47 -1.99
CA GLU A 37 -16.61 7.91 -2.68
C GLU A 37 -15.64 6.76 -2.96
N GLN A 38 -15.82 5.59 -2.33
CA GLN A 38 -14.81 4.52 -2.36
C GLN A 38 -14.50 4.01 -3.76
N ASP A 39 -15.49 3.91 -4.65
CA ASP A 39 -15.24 3.47 -6.03
C ASP A 39 -14.38 4.47 -6.82
N THR A 40 -14.72 5.76 -6.72
CA THR A 40 -13.96 6.86 -7.33
C THR A 40 -12.53 6.90 -6.80
N GLN A 41 -12.36 6.77 -5.47
CA GLN A 41 -11.04 6.82 -4.82
C GLN A 41 -10.21 5.58 -5.13
N ARG A 42 -10.83 4.39 -5.25
CA ARG A 42 -10.17 3.16 -5.67
C ARG A 42 -9.50 3.32 -7.04
N LYS A 43 -10.22 3.90 -8.01
CA LYS A 43 -9.68 4.19 -9.36
C LYS A 43 -8.52 5.19 -9.31
N ALA A 44 -8.65 6.25 -8.53
CA ALA A 44 -7.59 7.25 -8.35
C ALA A 44 -6.33 6.64 -7.70
N ILE A 45 -6.51 5.78 -6.69
CA ILE A 45 -5.41 5.04 -6.05
C ILE A 45 -4.76 4.09 -7.06
N ALA A 46 -5.53 3.33 -7.83
CA ALA A 46 -5.00 2.39 -8.82
C ALA A 46 -4.14 3.09 -9.89
N ALA A 47 -4.52 4.30 -10.32
CA ALA A 47 -3.77 5.09 -11.31
C ALA A 47 -2.43 5.63 -10.77
N ASN A 48 -2.35 5.94 -9.47
CA ASN A 48 -1.21 6.64 -8.88
C ASN A 48 -0.29 5.76 -8.02
N LEU A 49 -0.80 4.65 -7.49
CA LEU A 49 -0.03 3.75 -6.63
C LEU A 49 1.07 3.05 -7.46
N ARG A 50 2.31 3.07 -6.95
CA ARG A 50 3.46 2.42 -7.61
C ARG A 50 3.85 1.09 -7.01
N GLY A 51 3.62 0.93 -5.72
CA GLY A 51 3.88 -0.31 -5.02
C GLY A 51 3.55 -0.24 -3.55
N VAL A 52 3.49 -1.41 -2.93
CA VAL A 52 3.30 -1.59 -1.50
C VAL A 52 4.35 -2.55 -1.01
N ILE A 53 5.03 -2.19 0.09
CA ILE A 53 5.98 -3.04 0.77
C ILE A 53 5.42 -3.33 2.16
N SER A 54 5.04 -4.57 2.41
CA SER A 54 4.67 -5.04 3.75
C SER A 54 5.89 -5.70 4.39
N GLN A 55 6.18 -5.30 5.64
CA GLN A 55 7.33 -5.77 6.39
C GLN A 55 6.87 -6.52 7.64
N ARG A 56 7.47 -7.69 7.88
CA ARG A 56 7.37 -8.40 9.15
C ARG A 56 8.74 -8.78 9.67
N LEU A 57 9.02 -8.47 10.93
CA LEU A 57 10.24 -8.91 11.58
C LEU A 57 10.05 -10.34 12.12
N LEU A 58 10.91 -11.26 11.73
CA LEU A 58 10.93 -12.64 12.18
C LEU A 58 12.16 -12.87 13.08
N PRO A 59 12.12 -13.80 14.05
CA PRO A 59 13.34 -14.23 14.74
C PRO A 59 14.29 -14.87 13.72
N ARG A 60 15.58 -14.59 13.84
CA ARG A 60 16.61 -15.29 13.04
C ARG A 60 16.69 -16.75 13.49
N ALA A 61 17.07 -17.63 12.56
CA ALA A 61 17.20 -19.06 12.84
C ALA A 61 18.24 -19.38 13.94
N ASP A 62 19.23 -18.51 14.12
CA ASP A 62 20.26 -18.61 15.17
C ASP A 62 19.81 -18.02 16.52
N GLY A 63 18.60 -17.44 16.60
CA GLY A 63 18.07 -16.80 17.81
C GLY A 63 18.74 -15.50 18.23
N SER A 64 19.74 -15.01 17.49
CA SER A 64 20.60 -13.89 17.93
C SER A 64 19.99 -12.51 17.72
N ALA A 65 19.07 -12.39 16.77
CA ALA A 65 18.43 -11.14 16.39
C ALA A 65 17.13 -11.39 15.62
N ARG A 66 16.56 -10.32 15.03
CA ARG A 66 15.43 -10.40 14.08
C ARG A 66 15.90 -10.07 12.67
N VAL A 67 15.20 -10.65 11.69
CA VAL A 67 15.38 -10.36 10.26
C VAL A 67 14.06 -9.88 9.68
N ALA A 68 14.10 -8.90 8.78
CA ALA A 68 12.91 -8.44 8.06
C ALA A 68 12.59 -9.40 6.91
N ALA A 69 11.37 -9.91 6.91
CA ALA A 69 10.73 -10.53 5.76
C ALA A 69 9.85 -9.48 5.08
N PHE A 70 9.95 -9.39 3.76
CA PHE A 70 9.23 -8.42 2.96
C PHE A 70 8.30 -9.12 1.97
N GLU A 71 7.07 -8.63 1.90
CA GLU A 71 6.16 -8.87 0.80
C GLU A 71 6.14 -7.59 -0.04
N VAL A 72 6.40 -7.72 -1.34
CA VAL A 72 6.56 -6.58 -2.24
C VAL A 72 5.58 -6.74 -3.39
N MET A 73 4.64 -5.80 -3.48
CA MET A 73 3.74 -5.69 -4.61
C MET A 73 4.15 -4.47 -5.45
N VAL A 74 4.50 -4.70 -6.70
CA VAL A 74 4.70 -3.63 -7.70
C VAL A 74 3.41 -3.50 -8.50
N VAL A 75 2.90 -2.28 -8.65
CA VAL A 75 1.66 -2.06 -9.40
C VAL A 75 1.97 -2.11 -10.90
N THR A 76 1.60 -3.22 -11.52
CA THR A 76 1.63 -3.39 -12.99
C THR A 76 0.31 -2.91 -13.59
N PRO A 77 0.23 -2.71 -14.92
CA PRO A 77 -1.03 -2.38 -15.59
C PRO A 77 -2.15 -3.39 -15.29
N THR A 78 -1.83 -4.68 -15.22
CA THR A 78 -2.80 -5.73 -14.87
C THR A 78 -3.30 -5.57 -13.44
N ILE A 79 -2.41 -5.29 -12.47
CA ILE A 79 -2.81 -5.08 -11.07
C ILE A 79 -3.67 -3.82 -10.93
N ALA A 80 -3.41 -2.78 -11.72
CA ALA A 80 -4.20 -1.55 -11.70
C ALA A 80 -5.62 -1.70 -12.28
N ASP A 81 -5.87 -2.73 -13.09
CA ASP A 81 -7.17 -3.02 -13.73
C ASP A 81 -8.05 -3.98 -12.91
N MET A 82 -7.48 -4.69 -11.93
CA MET A 82 -8.18 -5.63 -11.04
C MET A 82 -8.97 -4.92 -9.94
#